data_AF-A0A0F9JDQ2-F1
#
_entry.id   AF-A0A0F9JDQ2-F1
#
_cell.length_a   1.000
_cell.length_b   1.000
_cell.length_c   1.000
_cell.angle_alpha   90.00
_cell.angle_beta   90.00
_cell.angle_gamma   90.00
#
_symmetry.space_group_name_H-M   'P 1'
#
loop_
_entity.id
_entity.type
_entity.pdbx_description
1 polymer ?
#
loop_
_entity_poly.entity_id
_entity_poly.type
_entity_poly.pdbx_seq_one_letter_code
_entity_poly.pdbx_strand_id
1 'polypeptide(L)'
;MTTGTGNQDGIHIEGGSRIAITNCVLTTGDDCIVLAQQLQTPQAKTDMSDIVISNCYLKSSVANGIRLEVSTGQTPSTRTLRRVRISNCTIIGGAQVNSGTSSYGGIQIADSTNGGKLTDVVVENVHVDASASLAEAVNIQWGQRVTLSNVTVKDPLGPGFRINGATDIKMIGCESTGTRGVTQ
;
A
#
# COMPACT_ATOMS: atom_id res chain seq x y z
N MET A 1 -21.58 -13.17 -4.78
CA MET A 1 -21.65 -12.72 -3.38
C MET A 1 -20.67 -13.57 -2.58
N THR A 2 -19.54 -13.00 -2.19
CA THR A 2 -18.68 -13.58 -1.15
C THR A 2 -18.71 -12.61 0.01
N THR A 3 -19.37 -13.04 1.09
CA THR A 3 -19.39 -12.38 2.39
C THR A 3 -17.96 -12.30 2.90
N GLY A 4 -17.51 -11.08 3.21
CA GLY A 4 -16.15 -10.82 3.69
C GLY A 4 -15.83 -11.63 4.94
N THR A 5 -14.82 -12.49 4.83
CA THR A 5 -14.04 -12.93 5.98
C THR A 5 -12.77 -12.08 5.97
N GLY A 6 -12.47 -11.36 7.05
CA GLY A 6 -11.17 -10.69 7.17
C GLY A 6 -10.00 -11.66 7.00
N ASN A 7 -8.81 -11.15 6.68
CA ASN A 7 -7.56 -11.89 6.49
C ASN A 7 -7.48 -12.74 5.21
N GLN A 8 -8.12 -12.30 4.12
CA GLN A 8 -7.95 -12.92 2.80
C GLN A 8 -6.83 -12.26 2.01
N ASP A 9 -5.67 -12.10 2.65
CA ASP A 9 -4.49 -11.54 2.01
C ASP A 9 -3.92 -12.55 1.00
N GLY A 10 -3.36 -12.08 -0.10
CA GLY A 10 -2.68 -12.94 -1.06
C GLY A 10 -1.32 -13.36 -0.56
N ILE A 11 -0.48 -12.37 -0.25
CA ILE A 11 0.86 -12.56 0.32
C ILE A 11 0.99 -11.65 1.55
N HIS A 12 1.16 -12.26 2.72
CA HIS A 12 1.37 -11.56 3.97
C HIS A 12 2.75 -11.87 4.52
N ILE A 13 3.61 -10.85 4.63
CA ILE A 13 4.98 -10.98 5.14
C ILE A 13 5.18 -10.09 6.36
N GLU A 14 5.71 -10.70 7.41
CA GLU A 14 6.01 -10.01 8.66
C GLU A 14 7.46 -10.31 9.09
N GLY A 15 8.37 -9.41 8.73
CA GLY A 15 9.81 -9.57 8.98
C GLY A 15 10.57 -10.25 7.84
N GLY A 16 11.87 -9.98 7.73
CA GLY A 16 12.77 -10.64 6.79
C GLY A 16 13.46 -9.70 5.80
N SER A 17 14.47 -10.19 5.09
CA SER A 17 15.21 -9.38 4.12
C SER A 17 15.52 -10.15 2.86
N ARG A 18 15.80 -9.43 1.76
CA ARG A 18 16.08 -9.99 0.43
C ARG A 18 14.90 -10.79 -0.09
N ILE A 19 13.75 -10.13 -0.16
CA ILE A 19 12.48 -10.73 -0.58
C ILE A 19 12.15 -10.22 -1.98
N ALA A 20 11.77 -11.14 -2.86
CA ALA A 20 11.33 -10.82 -4.22
C ALA A 20 9.95 -11.43 -4.48
N ILE A 21 8.98 -10.58 -4.81
CA ILE A 21 7.64 -10.96 -5.26
C ILE A 21 7.51 -10.48 -6.71
N THR A 22 7.64 -11.39 -7.66
CA THR A 22 7.76 -11.01 -9.08
C THR A 22 6.90 -11.86 -9.99
N ASN A 23 6.31 -11.25 -11.03
CA ASN A 23 5.53 -11.94 -12.06
C ASN A 23 4.30 -12.66 -11.49
N CYS A 24 3.61 -12.04 -10.53
CA CYS A 24 2.45 -12.62 -9.87
C CYS A 24 1.14 -12.03 -10.41
N VAL A 25 0.09 -12.85 -10.42
CA VAL A 25 -1.30 -12.43 -10.63
C VAL A 25 -2.07 -12.78 -9.37
N LEU A 26 -2.54 -11.77 -8.64
CA LEU A 26 -3.28 -11.95 -7.39
C LEU A 26 -4.68 -11.36 -7.51
N THR A 27 -5.68 -12.11 -7.06
CA THR A 27 -7.05 -11.63 -6.88
C THR A 27 -7.53 -12.02 -5.49
N THR A 28 -7.78 -11.04 -4.64
CA THR A 28 -7.95 -11.25 -3.20
C THR A 28 -9.21 -10.61 -2.65
N GLY A 29 -9.67 -11.17 -1.53
CA GLY A 29 -10.69 -10.55 -0.71
C GLY A 29 -10.17 -9.27 -0.06
N ASP A 30 -9.00 -9.36 0.56
CA ASP A 30 -8.32 -8.33 1.37
C ASP A 30 -7.05 -7.83 0.63
N ASP A 31 -5.93 -7.57 1.29
CA ASP A 31 -4.74 -7.06 0.62
C ASP A 31 -4.14 -8.08 -0.37
N CYS A 32 -3.78 -7.65 -1.57
CA CYS A 32 -3.05 -8.54 -2.49
C CYS A 32 -1.66 -8.86 -1.91
N ILE A 33 -0.89 -7.83 -1.55
CA ILE A 33 0.42 -7.97 -0.91
C ILE A 33 0.49 -7.04 0.30
N VAL A 34 0.82 -7.60 1.46
CA VAL A 34 1.09 -6.83 2.67
C VAL A 34 2.48 -7.14 3.22
N LEU A 35 3.25 -6.07 3.45
CA LEU A 35 4.49 -6.08 4.21
C LEU A 35 4.19 -5.36 5.52
N ALA A 36 3.85 -6.12 6.55
CA ALA A 36 3.41 -5.59 7.83
C ALA A 36 4.46 -5.85 8.93
N GLN A 37 4.83 -4.79 9.65
CA GLN A 37 5.46 -4.91 10.96
C GLN A 37 4.38 -4.76 12.03
N GLN A 38 3.65 -5.85 12.30
CA GLN A 38 2.66 -5.92 13.37
C GLN A 38 3.20 -6.78 14.52
N LEU A 39 3.36 -6.19 15.70
CA LEU A 39 3.73 -6.95 16.90
C LEU A 39 2.46 -7.54 17.53
N GLN A 40 1.97 -8.66 16.99
CA GLN A 40 0.94 -9.44 17.68
C GLN A 40 1.52 -10.54 18.57
N THR A 41 2.80 -10.89 18.43
CA THR A 41 3.38 -11.98 19.21
C THR A 41 4.86 -11.75 19.58
N PRO A 42 5.34 -12.24 20.76
CA PRO A 42 6.74 -12.13 21.18
C PRO A 42 7.75 -12.88 20.30
N GLN A 43 7.30 -13.73 19.37
CA GLN A 43 8.17 -14.34 18.36
C GLN A 43 8.78 -13.25 17.49
N ALA A 44 10.10 -13.09 17.59
CA ALA A 44 10.83 -11.98 17.01
C ALA A 44 10.70 -11.94 15.47
N LYS A 45 9.85 -11.04 14.98
CA LYS A 45 9.83 -10.65 13.56
C LYS A 45 10.95 -9.64 13.33
N THR A 46 11.81 -9.91 12.37
CA THR A 46 13.03 -9.13 12.12
C THR A 46 12.72 -7.79 11.44
N ASP A 47 13.69 -6.87 11.36
CA ASP A 47 13.58 -5.72 10.45
C ASP A 47 13.25 -6.22 9.03
N MET A 48 12.48 -5.43 8.29
CA MET A 48 12.21 -5.69 6.87
C MET A 48 13.07 -4.82 5.98
N SER A 49 13.82 -5.44 5.08
CA SER A 49 14.60 -4.66 4.12
C SER A 49 15.01 -5.39 2.85
N ASP A 50 15.36 -4.62 1.82
CA ASP A 50 15.80 -5.15 0.51
C ASP A 50 14.70 -5.99 -0.14
N ILE A 51 13.57 -5.33 -0.42
CA ILE A 51 12.36 -5.97 -0.91
C ILE A 51 12.02 -5.44 -2.30
N VAL A 52 11.74 -6.36 -3.22
CA VAL A 52 11.33 -6.04 -4.60
C VAL A 52 9.95 -6.65 -4.86
N ILE A 53 9.03 -5.81 -5.33
CA ILE A 53 7.73 -6.22 -5.89
C ILE A 53 7.73 -5.76 -7.35
N SER A 54 7.64 -6.67 -8.32
CA SER A 54 7.68 -6.25 -9.73
C SER A 54 6.90 -7.10 -10.72
N ASN A 55 6.44 -6.47 -11.80
CA ASN A 55 5.73 -7.14 -12.89
C ASN A 55 4.48 -7.89 -12.40
N CYS A 56 3.73 -7.29 -11.47
CA CYS A 56 2.56 -7.94 -10.87
C CYS A 56 1.25 -7.31 -11.36
N TYR A 57 0.23 -8.15 -11.51
CA TYR A 57 -1.16 -7.74 -11.66
C TYR A 57 -1.92 -8.06 -10.38
N LEU A 58 -2.44 -7.02 -9.72
CA LEU A 58 -3.00 -7.12 -8.38
C LEU A 58 -4.44 -6.61 -8.39
N LYS A 59 -5.38 -7.43 -7.92
CA LYS A 59 -6.79 -7.04 -7.79
C LYS A 59 -7.31 -7.38 -6.40
N SER A 60 -7.54 -6.35 -5.58
CA SER A 60 -8.26 -6.53 -4.32
C SER A 60 -9.73 -6.20 -4.50
N SER A 61 -10.62 -6.93 -3.82
CA SER A 61 -12.06 -6.69 -3.84
C SER A 61 -12.59 -5.81 -2.71
N VAL A 62 -11.81 -5.59 -1.63
CA VAL A 62 -12.22 -4.75 -0.48
C VAL A 62 -11.11 -3.88 0.12
N ALA A 63 -9.83 -4.12 -0.19
CA ALA A 63 -8.67 -3.50 0.46
C ALA A 63 -7.55 -3.14 -0.56
N ASN A 64 -6.27 -3.26 -0.20
CA ASN A 64 -5.14 -2.75 -0.98
C ASN A 64 -4.63 -3.71 -2.07
N GLY A 65 -4.11 -3.15 -3.14
CA GLY A 65 -3.17 -3.87 -4.00
C GLY A 65 -1.86 -4.14 -3.27
N ILE A 66 -1.26 -3.10 -2.69
CA ILE A 66 -0.02 -3.22 -1.91
C ILE A 66 -0.13 -2.38 -0.64
N ARG A 67 0.11 -3.00 0.52
CA ARG A 67 0.21 -2.32 1.81
C ARG A 67 1.60 -2.49 2.41
N LEU A 68 2.25 -1.37 2.68
CA LEU A 68 3.46 -1.27 3.48
C LEU A 68 3.08 -0.64 4.81
N GLU A 69 3.20 -1.37 5.91
CA GLU A 69 2.77 -0.88 7.21
C GLU A 69 3.81 -1.14 8.31
N VAL A 70 4.14 -0.08 9.05
CA VAL A 70 4.73 -0.18 10.39
C VAL A 70 3.68 0.27 11.40
N SER A 71 3.20 -0.67 12.22
CA SER A 71 2.02 -0.46 13.07
C SER A 71 2.38 -0.03 14.51
N THR A 72 1.59 0.88 15.09
CA THR A 72 1.60 1.18 16.53
C THR A 72 0.94 0.10 17.38
N GLY A 73 0.05 -0.72 16.80
CA GLY A 73 -0.61 -1.85 17.45
C GLY A 73 -0.99 -1.65 18.93
N GLN A 74 -1.14 -2.76 19.66
CA GLN A 74 -1.18 -2.72 21.14
C GLN A 74 0.22 -2.60 21.74
N THR A 75 1.27 -2.84 20.93
CA THR A 75 2.67 -2.62 21.28
C THR A 75 3.35 -1.98 20.07
N PRO A 76 3.84 -0.73 20.18
CA PRO A 76 4.45 -0.04 19.05
C PRO A 76 5.61 -0.84 18.47
N SER A 77 5.57 -1.10 17.15
CA SER A 77 6.69 -1.76 16.49
C SER A 77 7.96 -0.95 16.69
N THR A 78 9.03 -1.57 17.19
CA THR A 78 10.38 -1.00 17.21
C THR A 78 11.16 -1.31 15.94
N ARG A 79 10.56 -2.07 15.02
CA ARG A 79 11.18 -2.57 13.79
C ARG A 79 10.98 -1.61 12.64
N THR A 80 11.85 -1.72 11.65
CA THR A 80 11.81 -0.90 10.45
C THR A 80 11.37 -1.69 9.22
N LEU A 81 10.87 -0.96 8.22
CA LEU A 81 10.60 -1.43 6.87
C LEU A 81 11.28 -0.45 5.92
N ARG A 82 12.34 -0.88 5.23
CA ARG A 82 13.18 0.02 4.43
C ARG A 82 13.66 -0.59 3.13
N ARG A 83 14.00 0.24 2.15
CA ARG A 83 14.55 -0.20 0.84
C ARG A 83 13.58 -1.15 0.14
N VAL A 84 12.40 -0.61 -0.16
CA VAL A 84 11.34 -1.32 -0.88
C VAL A 84 11.21 -0.73 -2.28
N ARG A 85 11.24 -1.58 -3.31
CA ARG A 85 11.01 -1.17 -4.69
C ARG A 85 9.77 -1.87 -5.24
N ILE A 86 8.80 -1.09 -5.67
CA ILE A 86 7.58 -1.54 -6.36
C ILE A 86 7.71 -1.06 -7.81
N SER A 87 7.63 -1.95 -8.80
CA SER A 87 7.77 -1.53 -10.20
C SER A 87 6.99 -2.33 -11.23
N ASN A 88 6.56 -1.68 -12.31
CA ASN A 88 5.87 -2.32 -13.44
C ASN A 88 4.63 -3.12 -13.00
N CYS A 89 3.82 -2.54 -12.12
CA CYS A 89 2.62 -3.22 -11.59
C CYS A 89 1.34 -2.57 -12.13
N THR A 90 0.32 -3.40 -12.32
CA THR A 90 -1.06 -2.95 -12.53
C THR A 90 -1.87 -3.33 -11.30
N ILE A 91 -2.55 -2.35 -10.71
CA ILE A 91 -3.35 -2.51 -9.51
C ILE A 91 -4.78 -2.11 -9.85
N ILE A 92 -5.72 -3.03 -9.65
CA ILE A 92 -7.15 -2.75 -9.70
C ILE A 92 -7.64 -2.78 -8.26
N GLY A 93 -7.90 -1.60 -7.71
CA GLY A 93 -8.31 -1.50 -6.32
C GLY A 93 -9.81 -1.70 -6.16
N GLY A 94 -10.23 -2.23 -5.00
CA GLY A 94 -11.62 -2.58 -4.72
C GLY A 94 -12.14 -2.09 -3.38
N ALA A 95 -11.60 -1.02 -2.80
CA ALA A 95 -12.12 -0.47 -1.56
C ALA A 95 -13.63 -0.20 -1.63
N GLN A 96 -14.44 -0.84 -0.79
CA GLN A 96 -15.80 -0.37 -0.54
C GLN A 96 -15.72 0.84 0.39
N VAL A 97 -16.24 1.98 -0.05
CA VAL A 97 -16.64 3.06 0.87
C VAL A 97 -17.90 2.58 1.60
N ASN A 98 -17.72 1.82 2.68
CA ASN A 98 -18.74 1.73 3.71
C ASN A 98 -18.43 2.81 4.75
N SER A 99 -19.43 3.65 5.00
CA SER A 99 -19.41 4.88 5.80
C SER A 99 -18.55 4.79 7.06
N GLY A 100 -17.34 5.38 7.02
CA GLY A 100 -16.58 5.71 8.23
C GLY A 100 -15.19 5.08 8.40
N THR A 101 -14.73 4.19 7.51
CA THR A 101 -13.34 3.70 7.53
C THR A 101 -12.64 3.98 6.21
N SER A 102 -11.47 4.62 6.27
CA SER A 102 -10.64 4.94 5.10
C SER A 102 -10.12 3.66 4.46
N SER A 103 -10.87 3.15 3.48
CA SER A 103 -10.47 1.99 2.70
C SER A 103 -9.50 2.46 1.60
N TYR A 104 -8.22 2.21 1.85
CA TYR A 104 -7.13 2.38 0.89
C TYR A 104 -7.20 1.21 -0.09
N GLY A 105 -7.00 1.43 -1.39
CA GLY A 105 -7.13 0.30 -2.31
C GLY A 105 -6.16 0.20 -3.48
N GLY A 106 -5.26 1.16 -3.65
CA GLY A 106 -4.12 1.01 -4.55
C GLY A 106 -2.88 0.64 -3.77
N ILE A 107 -2.10 1.65 -3.43
CA ILE A 107 -0.85 1.54 -2.66
C ILE A 107 -1.01 2.30 -1.35
N GLN A 108 -0.77 1.62 -0.24
CA GLN A 108 -0.64 2.24 1.07
C GLN A 108 0.81 2.15 1.56
N ILE A 109 1.34 3.28 2.01
CA ILE A 109 2.63 3.42 2.67
C ILE A 109 2.39 4.12 4.00
N ALA A 110 2.38 3.38 5.11
CA ALA A 110 1.99 3.91 6.42
C ALA A 110 3.00 3.56 7.52
N ASP A 111 3.65 4.58 8.10
CA ASP A 111 4.32 4.48 9.39
C ASP A 111 3.44 5.07 10.49
N SER A 112 2.53 4.26 11.02
CA SER A 112 1.63 4.74 12.08
C SER A 112 2.35 5.06 13.39
N THR A 113 3.64 4.69 13.53
CA THR A 113 4.45 5.06 14.71
C THR A 113 4.92 6.51 14.66
N ASN A 114 4.84 7.16 13.50
CA ASN A 114 5.42 8.49 13.27
C ASN A 114 6.90 8.55 13.70
N GLY A 115 7.62 7.44 13.54
CA GLY A 115 8.98 7.25 14.07
C GLY A 115 10.07 7.28 13.00
N GLY A 116 9.70 7.45 11.73
CA GLY A 116 10.65 7.35 10.60
C GLY A 116 11.14 5.92 10.37
N LYS A 117 10.28 4.93 10.62
CA LYS A 117 10.59 3.50 10.53
C LYS A 117 10.24 2.89 9.18
N LEU A 118 9.38 3.55 8.40
CA LEU A 118 9.08 3.18 7.01
C LEU A 118 9.77 4.16 6.07
N THR A 119 10.85 3.72 5.42
CA THR A 119 11.71 4.63 4.64
C THR A 119 12.28 4.02 3.35
N ASP A 120 12.82 4.85 2.47
CA ASP A 120 13.50 4.40 1.24
C ASP A 120 12.59 3.53 0.35
N VAL A 121 11.45 4.10 -0.04
CA VAL A 121 10.47 3.43 -0.91
C VAL A 121 10.50 4.03 -2.30
N VAL A 122 10.60 3.18 -3.31
CA VAL A 122 10.50 3.58 -4.72
C VAL A 122 9.32 2.88 -5.35
N VAL A 123 8.40 3.65 -5.94
CA VAL A 123 7.28 3.17 -6.75
C VAL A 123 7.46 3.69 -8.16
N GLU A 124 7.62 2.79 -9.14
CA GLU A 124 7.98 3.17 -10.50
C GLU A 124 7.15 2.43 -11.57
N ASN A 125 6.65 3.13 -12.58
CA ASN A 125 5.88 2.53 -13.68
C ASN A 125 4.69 1.71 -13.15
N VAL A 126 3.84 2.33 -12.33
CA VAL A 126 2.67 1.66 -11.74
C VAL A 126 1.39 2.29 -12.23
N HIS A 127 0.43 1.47 -12.64
CA HIS A 127 -0.91 1.89 -12.99
C HIS A 127 -1.91 1.44 -11.92
N VAL A 128 -2.68 2.38 -11.38
CA VAL A 128 -3.77 2.11 -10.43
C VAL A 128 -5.10 2.46 -11.10
N ASP A 129 -5.91 1.44 -11.39
CA ASP A 129 -7.30 1.60 -11.76
C ASP A 129 -8.16 1.65 -10.48
N ALA A 130 -8.72 2.83 -10.21
CA ALA A 130 -9.52 3.14 -9.04
C ALA A 130 -11.03 3.22 -9.35
N SER A 131 -11.44 2.83 -10.56
CA SER A 131 -12.83 2.95 -11.04
C SER A 131 -13.84 2.22 -10.14
N ALA A 132 -13.42 1.13 -9.51
CA ALA A 132 -14.26 0.27 -8.69
C ALA A 132 -14.54 0.78 -7.25
N SER A 133 -14.06 1.98 -6.85
CA SER A 133 -14.45 2.76 -5.64
C SER A 133 -13.33 3.11 -4.65
N LEU A 134 -12.11 3.42 -5.10
CA LEU A 134 -11.06 3.81 -4.15
C LEU A 134 -11.27 5.20 -3.56
N ALA A 135 -11.38 5.29 -2.23
CA ALA A 135 -11.35 6.56 -1.51
C ALA A 135 -10.00 7.27 -1.73
N GLU A 136 -8.90 6.52 -1.64
CA GLU A 136 -7.55 7.01 -1.88
C GLU A 136 -6.76 5.93 -2.64
N ALA A 137 -6.19 6.29 -3.79
CA ALA A 137 -5.51 5.33 -4.65
C ALA A 137 -4.05 5.10 -4.21
N VAL A 138 -3.27 6.17 -4.05
CA VAL A 138 -1.92 6.12 -3.49
C VAL A 138 -1.90 6.98 -2.23
N ASN A 139 -1.72 6.34 -1.07
CA ASN A 139 -1.71 7.00 0.22
C ASN A 139 -0.37 6.81 0.93
N ILE A 140 0.27 7.93 1.26
CA ILE A 140 1.53 7.99 2.00
C ILE A 140 1.28 8.71 3.33
N GLN A 141 1.40 7.97 4.43
CA GLN A 141 1.23 8.47 5.79
C GLN A 141 2.53 8.25 6.57
N TRP A 142 3.21 9.35 6.91
CA TRP A 142 4.44 9.35 7.74
C TRP A 142 5.64 8.57 7.18
N GLY A 143 5.55 8.03 5.96
CA GLY A 143 6.69 7.45 5.26
C GLY A 143 7.73 8.52 4.90
N GLN A 144 9.01 8.16 4.91
CA GLN A 144 10.09 9.10 4.59
C GLN A 144 10.92 8.61 3.40
N ARG A 145 11.44 9.54 2.60
CA ARG A 145 12.26 9.22 1.41
C ARG A 145 11.49 8.31 0.45
N VAL A 146 10.31 8.77 0.03
CA VAL A 146 9.46 8.05 -0.94
C VAL A 146 9.58 8.71 -2.31
N THR A 147 9.93 7.92 -3.32
CA THR A 147 9.93 8.34 -4.72
C THR A 147 8.80 7.66 -5.47
N LEU A 148 7.93 8.45 -6.08
CA LEU A 148 6.95 8.01 -7.07
C LEU A 148 7.42 8.48 -8.45
N SER A 149 7.54 7.56 -9.40
CA SER A 149 7.92 7.89 -10.79
C SER A 149 7.05 7.15 -11.78
N ASN A 150 6.46 7.88 -12.74
CA ASN A 150 5.56 7.30 -13.74
C ASN A 150 4.44 6.45 -13.10
N VAL A 151 3.76 7.05 -12.10
CA VAL A 151 2.63 6.42 -11.42
C VAL A 151 1.34 7.07 -11.92
N THR A 152 0.44 6.27 -12.47
CA THR A 152 -0.83 6.74 -13.03
C THR A 152 -1.98 6.22 -12.20
N VAL A 153 -2.95 7.10 -11.93
CA VAL A 153 -4.18 6.79 -11.18
C VAL A 153 -5.38 7.17 -12.04
N LYS A 154 -6.31 6.24 -12.21
CA LYS A 154 -7.52 6.42 -13.02
C LYS A 154 -8.77 6.32 -12.16
N ASP A 155 -9.65 7.31 -12.28
CA ASP A 155 -10.99 7.36 -11.68
C ASP A 155 -11.08 7.24 -10.14
N PRO A 156 -10.18 7.84 -9.34
CA PRO A 156 -10.27 7.75 -7.88
C PRO A 156 -11.52 8.50 -7.38
N LEU A 157 -12.13 8.04 -6.29
CA LEU A 157 -13.28 8.69 -5.64
C LEU A 157 -12.87 9.83 -4.69
N GLY A 158 -11.62 9.83 -4.26
CA GLY A 158 -10.98 10.93 -3.54
C GLY A 158 -9.63 11.27 -4.17
N PRO A 159 -8.65 11.75 -3.39
CA PRO A 159 -7.34 12.08 -3.94
C PRO A 159 -6.69 10.85 -4.61
N GLY A 160 -6.23 11.01 -5.86
CA GLY A 160 -5.41 9.98 -6.50
C GLY A 160 -4.08 9.77 -5.76
N PHE A 161 -3.52 10.86 -5.24
CA PHE A 161 -2.35 10.84 -4.36
C PHE A 161 -2.68 11.60 -3.08
N ARG A 162 -2.57 10.95 -1.93
CA ARG A 162 -2.62 11.59 -0.61
C ARG A 162 -1.26 11.44 0.07
N ILE A 163 -0.74 12.57 0.56
CA ILE A 163 0.52 12.64 1.30
C ILE A 163 0.23 13.35 2.61
N ASN A 164 0.47 12.70 3.74
CA ASN A 164 0.21 13.24 5.06
C ASN A 164 1.34 12.88 6.03
N GLY A 165 1.93 13.89 6.70
CA GLY A 165 3.00 13.69 7.67
C GLY A 165 4.30 13.10 7.11
N ALA A 166 4.39 12.95 5.79
CA ALA A 166 5.52 12.33 5.10
C ALA A 166 6.62 13.37 4.81
N THR A 167 7.88 12.95 4.80
CA THR A 167 9.05 13.82 4.51
C THR A 167 9.88 13.28 3.36
N ASP A 168 10.57 14.18 2.63
CA ASP A 168 11.42 13.84 1.49
C ASP A 168 10.70 13.05 0.40
N ILE A 169 9.60 13.62 -0.10
CA ILE A 169 8.77 13.01 -1.15
C ILE A 169 9.14 13.57 -2.51
N LYS A 170 9.42 12.67 -3.47
CA LYS A 170 9.69 13.02 -4.86
C LYS A 170 8.63 12.39 -5.75
N MET A 171 7.98 13.20 -6.58
CA MET A 171 7.01 12.73 -7.58
C MET A 171 7.46 13.19 -8.97
N ILE A 172 7.57 12.26 -9.93
CA ILE A 172 8.07 12.54 -11.28
C ILE A 172 7.17 11.87 -12.30
N GLY A 173 6.49 12.66 -13.14
CA GLY A 173 5.59 12.11 -14.16
C GLY A 173 4.44 11.30 -13.56
N CYS A 174 3.91 11.72 -12.40
CA CYS A 174 2.74 11.11 -11.80
C CYS A 174 1.48 11.81 -12.29
N GLU A 175 0.44 11.03 -12.59
CA GLU A 175 -0.82 11.55 -13.14
C GLU A 175 -2.02 10.94 -12.42
N SER A 176 -3.05 11.76 -12.15
CA SER A 176 -4.35 11.31 -11.67
C SER A 176 -5.41 11.87 -12.60
N THR A 177 -6.20 11.01 -13.25
CA THR A 177 -7.25 11.39 -14.20
C THR A 177 -8.62 10.92 -13.72
N GLY A 178 -9.67 11.66 -14.07
CA GLY A 178 -11.04 11.23 -13.79
C GLY A 178 -11.42 11.24 -12.30
N THR A 179 -10.70 12.00 -11.48
CA THR A 179 -11.00 12.13 -10.04
C THR A 179 -12.45 12.55 -9.84
N ARG A 180 -13.21 11.68 -9.17
CA ARG A 180 -14.60 11.90 -8.79
C ARG A 180 -14.61 12.58 -7.41
N GLY A 181 -15.55 13.48 -7.18
CA GLY A 181 -15.76 14.04 -5.85
C GLY A 181 -16.57 13.07 -4.98
N VAL A 182 -16.23 12.99 -3.69
CA VAL A 182 -17.17 12.52 -2.68
C VAL A 182 -18.21 13.64 -2.50
N THR A 183 -19.43 13.44 -3.00
CA THR A 183 -20.58 14.21 -2.50
C THR A 183 -20.66 13.94 -1.00
N GLN A 184 -20.39 14.98 -0.19
CA GLN A 184 -20.54 14.95 1.26
C GLN A 184 -22.01 14.72 1.63
#